data_AF-I3C1Y8-F1
#
_entry.id   AF-I3C1Y8-F1
#
_cell.length_a   1.000
_cell.length_b   1.000
_cell.length_c   1.000
_cell.angle_alpha   90.00
_cell.angle_beta   90.00
_cell.angle_gamma   90.00
#
_symmetry.space_group_name_H-M   'P 1'
#
loop_
_entity.id
_entity.type
_entity.pdbx_description
1 polymer ?
#
loop_
_entity_poly.entity_id
_entity_poly.type
_entity_poly.pdbx_seq_one_letter_code
_entity_poly.pdbx_strand_id
1 'polypeptide(L)' 'MYVSYGVGIAVAVAAYVLTLIFGLDFGPTGIMLSIVAALLITMSYIGAVSKSIWAHFFLKYNPEIAKKVSNDSRT' A
#
# COMPACT_ATOMS: atom_id res chain seq x y z
N MET A 1 0.06 2.27 9.82
CA MET A 1 1.52 2.52 9.87
C MET A 1 1.79 3.82 9.15
N TYR A 2 2.80 4.60 9.52
CA TYR A 2 3.09 5.90 8.85
C TYR A 2 3.19 5.80 7.32
N VAL A 3 3.57 4.63 6.80
CA VAL A 3 3.67 4.32 5.37
C VAL A 3 2.31 4.30 4.64
N SER A 4 1.18 4.09 5.34
CA SER A 4 -0.13 3.96 4.69
C SER A 4 -0.64 5.24 4.05
N TYR A 5 -0.19 6.40 4.53
CA TYR A 5 -0.48 7.66 3.87
C TYR A 5 0.14 7.70 2.46
N GLY A 6 1.42 7.34 2.34
CA GLY A 6 2.12 7.30 1.05
C GLY A 6 1.50 6.29 0.09
N VAL A 7 1.12 5.11 0.58
CA VAL A 7 0.43 4.09 -0.24
C VAL A 7 -0.93 4.60 -0.72
N GLY A 8 -1.71 5.27 0.14
CA GLY A 8 -2.99 5.87 -0.26
C GLY A 8 -2.83 6.96 -1.32
N ILE A 9 -1.83 7.85 -1.18
CA ILE A 9 -1.50 8.85 -2.19
C ILE A 9 -1.16 8.17 -3.53
N ALA A 10 -0.36 7.09 -3.51
CA ALA A 10 -0.01 6.36 -4.73
C ALA A 10 -1.24 5.77 -5.42
N VAL A 11 -2.21 5.23 -4.66
CA VAL A 11 -3.49 4.74 -5.20
C VAL A 11 -4.30 5.89 -5.81
N ALA A 12 -4.40 7.03 -5.12
CA ALA A 12 -5.14 8.19 -5.63
C ALA A 12 -4.55 8.73 -6.94
N VAL A 13 -3.22 8.84 -7.01
CA VAL A 13 -2.49 9.25 -8.22
C VAL A 13 -2.71 8.21 -9.33
N ALA A 14 -2.63 6.91 -9.03
CA ALA A 14 -2.89 5.87 -10.02
C ALA A 14 -4.31 5.96 -10.58
N ALA A 15 -5.32 6.16 -9.72
CA ALA A 15 -6.71 6.33 -10.14
C ALA A 15 -6.88 7.52 -11.10
N TYR A 16 -6.25 8.66 -10.81
CA TYR A 16 -6.26 9.83 -11.70
C TYR A 16 -5.51 9.58 -13.01
N VAL A 17 -4.33 8.97 -12.96
CA VAL A 17 -3.56 8.67 -14.17
C VAL A 17 -4.32 7.71 -15.09
N LEU A 18 -5.08 6.76 -14.53
CA LEU A 18 -5.93 5.87 -15.32
C LEU A 18 -7.05 6.65 -16.04
N THR A 19 -7.64 7.69 -15.43
CA THR A 19 -8.62 8.50 -16.15
C THR A 19 -8.00 9.23 -17.35
N LEU A 20 -6.74 9.66 -17.24
CA LEU A 20 -6.00 10.27 -18.35
C LEU A 20 -5.67 9.25 -19.46
N ILE A 21 -5.17 8.07 -19.09
CA ILE A 21 -4.78 7.02 -20.05
C ILE A 21 -5.98 6.51 -20.85
N PHE A 22 -7.14 6.34 -20.20
CA PHE A 22 -8.36 5.87 -20.84
C PHE A 22 -9.20 6.98 -21.47
N GLY A 23 -8.77 8.26 -21.39
CA GLY A 23 -9.51 9.39 -21.95
C GLY A 23 -10.91 9.58 -21.33
N LEU A 24 -11.06 9.26 -20.04
CA LEU A 24 -12.35 9.35 -19.34
C LEU A 24 -12.64 10.80 -18.97
N ASP A 25 -13.65 11.40 -19.60
CA ASP A 25 -14.06 12.78 -19.34
C ASP A 25 -15.12 12.86 -18.22
N PHE A 26 -14.67 12.61 -16.98
CA PHE A 26 -15.54 12.63 -15.80
C PHE A 26 -15.75 14.02 -15.18
N GLY A 27 -15.07 15.06 -15.70
CA GLY A 27 -14.98 16.37 -15.06
C GLY A 27 -14.37 16.33 -13.65
N PRO A 28 -14.22 17.48 -12.97
CA PRO A 28 -13.54 17.54 -11.66
C PRO A 28 -14.23 16.71 -10.57
N THR A 29 -15.56 16.79 -10.49
CA THR A 29 -16.34 16.07 -9.46
C THR A 29 -16.30 14.56 -9.68
N GLY A 30 -16.39 14.10 -10.93
CA GLY A 30 -16.35 12.67 -11.23
C GLY A 30 -14.96 12.06 -10.97
N ILE A 31 -13.89 12.81 -11.25
CA ILE A 31 -12.52 12.42 -10.89
C ILE A 31 -12.35 12.33 -9.36
N MET A 32 -12.89 13.30 -8.62
CA MET A 32 -12.84 13.24 -7.15
C MET A 32 -13.56 12.01 -6.60
N LEU A 33 -14.75 11.72 -7.13
CA LEU A 33 -15.52 10.54 -6.74
C LEU A 33 -14.82 9.23 -7.12
N SER A 34 -14.18 9.16 -8.30
CA SER A 34 -13.46 7.95 -8.72
C SER A 34 -12.25 7.67 -7.83
N ILE A 35 -11.53 8.70 -7.40
CA ILE A 35 -10.42 8.56 -6.45
C ILE A 35 -10.93 8.06 -5.09
N VAL A 36 -12.00 8.66 -4.56
CA VAL A 36 -12.60 8.22 -3.29
C VAL A 36 -13.08 6.77 -3.38
N ALA A 37 -13.75 6.40 -4.47
CA ALA A 37 -14.18 5.03 -4.70
C ALA A 37 -13.00 4.05 -4.76
N ALA A 38 -11.92 4.40 -5.47
CA ALA A 38 -10.72 3.58 -5.54
C ALA A 38 -10.08 3.38 -4.16
N LEU A 39 -10.00 4.43 -3.33
CA LEU A 39 -9.48 4.34 -1.97
C LEU A 39 -10.33 3.45 -1.06
N LEU A 40 -11.66 3.52 -1.17
CA LEU A 40 -12.57 2.67 -0.40
C LEU A 40 -12.48 1.19 -0.80
N ILE A 41 -12.40 0.91 -2.11
CA ILE A 41 -12.24 -0.46 -2.61
C ILE A 41 -10.88 -1.05 -2.18
N THR A 42 -9.84 -0.23 -2.20
CA THR A 42 -8.48 -0.66 -1.89
C THR A 42 -8.10 -0.56 -0.41
N MET A 43 -9.00 -0.08 0.46
CA MET A 43 -8.71 0.19 1.88
C MET A 43 -8.07 -1.01 2.59
N SER A 44 -8.58 -2.22 2.34
CA SER A 44 -8.07 -3.46 2.95
C SER A 44 -6.62 -3.73 2.53
N TYR A 45 -6.30 -3.47 1.26
CA TYR A 45 -4.97 -3.68 0.69
C TYR A 45 -3.97 -2.63 1.13
N ILE A 46 -4.38 -1.35 1.24
CA ILE A 46 -3.51 -0.26 1.69
C ILE A 46 -2.85 -0.62 3.03
N GLY A 47 -3.64 -1.11 3.99
CA GLY A 47 -3.13 -1.51 5.31
C GLY A 47 -2.17 -2.70 5.26
N ALA A 48 -2.48 -3.72 4.45
CA ALA A 48 -1.65 -4.91 4.30
C ALA A 48 -0.30 -4.58 3.64
N VAL A 49 -0.33 -3.85 2.51
CA VAL A 49 0.86 -3.42 1.77
C VAL A 49 1.73 -2.51 2.63
N SER A 50 1.13 -1.58 3.37
CA SER A 50 1.88 -0.69 4.27
C SER A 50 2.69 -1.43 5.32
N LYS A 51 2.16 -2.53 5.87
CA LYS A 51 2.85 -3.37 6.84
C LYS A 51 4.03 -4.12 6.21
N SER A 52 3.83 -4.65 5.00
CA SER A 52 4.91 -5.28 4.23
C SER A 52 6.03 -4.28 3.91
N ILE A 53 5.67 -3.11 3.37
CA ILE A 53 6.64 -2.06 3.01
C ILE A 53 7.43 -1.61 4.25
N TRP A 54 6.74 -1.35 5.35
CA TRP A 54 7.42 -0.96 6.60
C TRP A 54 8.40 -2.03 7.09
N ALA A 55 8.00 -3.31 7.07
CA ALA A 55 8.89 -4.39 7.46
C ALA A 55 10.16 -4.40 6.61
N HIS A 56 10.04 -4.27 5.28
CA HIS A 56 11.20 -4.26 4.39
C HIS A 56 12.11 -3.04 4.58
N PHE A 57 11.57 -1.87 4.94
CA PHE A 57 12.38 -0.68 5.17
C PHE A 57 13.11 -0.68 6.52
N PHE A 58 12.46 -1.18 7.57
CA PHE A 58 12.95 -1.00 8.94
C PHE A 58 13.50 -2.28 9.58
N LEU A 59 13.01 -3.47 9.18
CA LEU A 59 13.53 -4.74 9.67
C LEU A 59 14.60 -5.26 8.70
N LYS A 60 15.87 -5.02 9.03
CA LYS A 60 16.98 -5.65 8.33
C LYS A 60 17.15 -7.09 8.81
N TYR A 61 17.33 -8.00 7.86
CA TYR A 61 17.60 -9.40 8.17
C TYR A 61 18.86 -9.55 9.02
N ASN A 62 18.76 -10.32 10.10
CA ASN A 62 19.89 -10.70 10.94
C ASN A 62 20.02 -12.23 10.95
N PRO A 63 21.11 -12.78 10.37
CA PRO A 63 21.27 -14.23 10.23
C PRO A 63 21.45 -14.96 11.57
N GLU A 64 22.05 -14.32 12.57
CA GLU A 64 22.24 -14.95 13.89
C GLU A 64 20.92 -15.12 14.64
N ILE A 65 20.05 -14.10 14.58
CA ILE A 65 18.70 -14.16 15.14
C ILE A 65 17.88 -15.23 14.42
N ALA A 66 17.96 -15.27 13.09
CA ALA A 66 17.25 -16.28 12.29
C ALA A 66 17.68 -17.71 12.65
N LYS A 67 18.99 -17.95 12.83
CA LYS A 67 19.54 -19.26 13.21
C LYS A 67 19.15 -19.67 14.63
N LYS A 68 19.03 -18.69 15.54
CA LYS A 68 18.56 -18.92 16.92
C LYS A 68 17.09 -19.31 16.96
N VAL A 69 16.22 -18.63 16.19
CA VAL A 69 14.80 -18.97 16.09
C VAL A 69 14.60 -20.36 15.50
N SER A 70 15.34 -20.72 14.45
CA SER A 70 15.25 -22.07 13.84
C SER A 70 15.60 -23.23 14.79
N ASN A 71 16.35 -22.97 15.86
CA ASN A 71 16.78 -23.97 16.83
C ASN A 71 15.96 -23.90 18.14
N ASP A 72 14.96 -23.02 18.24
CA ASP A 72 14.09 -22.96 19.42
C ASP A 72 13.07 -24.10 19.36
N SER A 73 13.13 -25.03 20.31
CA SER A 73 12.27 -26.22 20.36
C SER A 73 10.81 -25.93 20.74
N ARG A 74 10.45 -24.66 20.92
CA ARG A 74 9.09 -24.20 21.26
C ARG A 74 8.31 -23.63 20.07
N THR A 75 8.98 -23.46 18.93
CA THR A 75 8.40 -23.05 17.64
C THR A 75 8.47 -24.20 16.66
#